data_AF-A0A7X7K6M5-F1
#
_entry.id   AF-A0A7X7K6M5-F1
#
_cell.length_a   1.000
_cell.length_b   1.000
_cell.length_c   1.000
_cell.angle_alpha   90.00
_cell.angle_beta   90.00
_cell.angle_gamma   90.00
#
_symmetry.space_group_name_H-M   'P 1'
#
loop_
_entity.id
_entity.type
_entity.pdbx_description
1 polymer ?
#
loop_
_entity_poly.entity_id
_entity_poly.type
_entity_poly.pdbx_seq_one_letter_code
_entity_poly.pdbx_strand_id
1 'polypeptide(L)'
;MWRIELEALHRAVVVDRGARSAEHQAVLHRVEALAEHVEGPRASFLRDHVRAVVAGDVDLARIAGRELNRAGLWLPPEGPLASLTAREQEIASLASGGMTSRAIAQRLTLSVRTVDSHLARVFAKLGVHSREDLAGILR
;
A
#
# COMPACT_ATOMS: atom_id res chain seq x y z
N MET A 1 -0.47 -10.43 26.08
CA MET A 1 -1.21 -11.46 25.31
C MET A 1 -2.01 -10.83 24.19
N TRP A 2 -2.95 -9.92 24.51
CA TRP A 2 -3.83 -9.21 23.55
C TRP A 2 -3.13 -8.52 22.37
N ARG A 3 -1.99 -7.85 22.60
CA ARG A 3 -1.21 -7.17 21.55
C ARG A 3 -0.70 -8.12 20.45
N ILE A 4 -0.22 -9.31 20.82
CA ILE A 4 0.32 -10.29 19.87
C ILE A 4 -0.81 -10.85 19.01
N GLU A 5 -1.96 -11.13 19.62
CA GLU A 5 -3.15 -11.62 18.93
C GLU A 5 -3.70 -10.58 17.94
N LEU A 6 -3.73 -9.30 18.33
CA LEU A 6 -4.16 -8.20 17.47
C LEU A 6 -3.28 -8.06 16.21
N GLU A 7 -1.96 -8.14 16.38
CA GLU A 7 -1.02 -8.10 15.24
C GLU A 7 -1.11 -9.34 14.34
N ALA A 8 -1.35 -10.53 14.93
CA ALA A 8 -1.52 -11.76 14.16
C ALA A 8 -2.79 -11.74 13.30
N LEU A 9 -3.91 -11.26 13.86
CA LEU A 9 -5.18 -11.14 13.14
C LEU A 9 -5.13 -10.06 12.05
N HIS A 10 -4.48 -8.91 12.33
CA HIS A 10 -4.22 -7.91 11.29
C HIS A 10 -3.44 -8.51 10.12
N ARG A 11 -2.37 -9.27 10.38
CA ARG A 11 -1.58 -9.90 9.32
C ARG A 11 -2.39 -10.92 8.52
N ALA A 12 -3.29 -11.67 9.16
CA ALA A 12 -4.15 -12.63 8.47
C ALA A 12 -5.06 -11.94 7.43
N VAL A 13 -5.64 -10.79 7.78
CA VAL A 13 -6.49 -9.99 6.87
C VAL A 13 -5.69 -9.41 5.70
N VAL A 14 -4.44 -8.99 5.94
CA VAL A 14 -3.59 -8.38 4.90
C VAL A 14 -3.06 -9.41 3.89
N VAL A 15 -2.80 -10.64 4.34
CA VAL A 15 -2.24 -11.71 3.49
C VAL A 15 -3.32 -12.44 2.69
N ASP A 16 -4.52 -12.58 3.24
CA ASP A 16 -5.62 -13.26 2.56
C ASP A 16 -6.35 -12.34 1.57
N ARG A 17 -5.82 -12.24 0.35
CA ARG A 17 -6.41 -11.45 -0.74
C ARG A 17 -7.72 -12.03 -1.30
N GLY A 18 -8.25 -13.12 -0.74
CA GLY A 18 -9.39 -13.87 -1.29
C GLY A 18 -10.46 -14.31 -0.29
N ALA A 19 -10.32 -14.01 1.02
CA ALA A 19 -11.32 -14.43 2.01
C ALA A 19 -12.71 -13.85 1.73
N ARG A 20 -13.73 -14.69 1.90
CA ARG A 20 -15.13 -14.32 1.68
C ARG A 20 -15.61 -13.39 2.79
N SER A 21 -16.63 -12.59 2.52
CA SER A 21 -17.16 -11.54 3.43
C SER A 21 -17.43 -11.99 4.88
N ALA A 22 -17.86 -13.24 5.10
CA ALA A 22 -18.17 -13.77 6.43
C ALA A 22 -16.93 -14.01 7.32
N GLU A 23 -15.83 -14.54 6.76
CA GLU A 23 -14.58 -14.75 7.50
C GLU A 23 -13.94 -13.41 7.86
N HIS A 24 -13.97 -12.47 6.91
CA HIS A 24 -13.53 -11.09 7.13
C HIS A 24 -14.32 -10.35 8.23
N GLN A 25 -15.64 -10.54 8.28
CA GLN A 25 -16.48 -9.96 9.34
C GLN A 25 -16.15 -10.52 10.72
N ALA A 26 -15.92 -11.83 10.84
CA ALA A 26 -15.53 -12.45 12.10
C ALA A 26 -14.16 -11.94 12.60
N VAL A 27 -13.21 -11.77 11.68
CA VAL A 27 -11.89 -11.21 12.02
C VAL A 27 -11.99 -9.74 12.42
N LEU A 28 -12.77 -8.92 11.70
CA LEU A 28 -13.01 -7.53 12.07
C LEU A 28 -13.57 -7.41 13.49
N HIS A 29 -14.62 -8.18 13.81
CA HIS A 29 -15.23 -8.17 15.14
C HIS A 29 -14.20 -8.55 16.23
N ARG A 30 -13.32 -9.52 15.98
CA ARG A 30 -12.26 -9.89 16.92
C ARG A 30 -11.20 -8.80 17.06
N VAL A 31 -10.79 -8.16 15.96
CA VAL A 31 -9.83 -7.04 15.96
C VAL A 31 -10.38 -5.85 16.74
N GLU A 32 -11.65 -5.50 16.55
CA GLU A 32 -12.31 -4.41 17.28
C GLU A 32 -12.31 -4.67 18.79
N ALA A 33 -12.73 -5.86 19.22
CA ALA A 33 -12.71 -6.25 20.63
C ALA A 33 -11.29 -6.25 21.24
N LEU A 34 -10.28 -6.65 20.48
CA LEU A 34 -8.89 -6.64 20.95
C LEU A 34 -8.28 -5.24 21.02
N ALA A 35 -8.62 -4.35 20.08
CA ALA A 35 -8.11 -2.99 20.03
C ALA A 35 -8.56 -2.16 21.25
N GLU A 36 -9.74 -2.43 21.81
CA GLU A 36 -10.22 -1.80 23.06
C GLU A 36 -9.32 -2.09 24.27
N HIS A 37 -8.57 -3.20 24.24
CA HIS A 37 -7.74 -3.68 25.35
C HIS A 37 -6.26 -3.35 25.16
N VAL A 38 -5.89 -2.63 24.10
CA VAL A 38 -4.50 -2.26 23.79
C VAL A 38 -4.38 -0.74 23.73
N GLU A 39 -3.67 -0.15 24.69
CA GLU A 39 -3.42 1.28 24.70
C GLU A 39 -2.47 1.73 23.58
N GLY A 40 -2.77 2.90 23.01
CA GLY A 40 -1.87 3.63 22.12
C GLY A 40 -2.33 3.73 20.65
N PRO A 41 -1.71 4.64 19.88
CA PRO A 41 -2.13 4.96 18.52
C PRO A 41 -2.06 3.76 17.56
N ARG A 42 -1.15 2.82 17.82
CA ARG A 42 -0.96 1.60 17.03
C ARG A 42 -2.20 0.72 17.02
N ALA A 43 -2.92 0.58 18.14
CA ALA A 43 -4.13 -0.23 18.21
C ALA A 43 -5.28 0.39 17.39
N SER A 44 -5.42 1.72 17.43
CA SER A 44 -6.37 2.44 16.58
C SER A 44 -6.06 2.23 15.12
N PHE A 45 -4.81 2.44 14.70
CA PHE A 45 -4.43 2.27 13.30
C PHE A 45 -4.59 0.82 12.80
N LEU A 46 -4.35 -0.19 13.65
CA LEU A 46 -4.57 -1.60 13.30
C LEU A 46 -6.06 -1.87 13.03
N ARG A 47 -6.93 -1.39 13.92
CA ARG A 47 -8.39 -1.51 13.76
C ARG A 47 -8.87 -0.77 12.51
N ASP A 48 -8.44 0.46 12.32
CA ASP A 48 -8.88 1.31 11.20
C ASP A 48 -8.41 0.71 9.86
N HIS A 49 -7.22 0.11 9.83
CA HIS A 49 -6.71 -0.62 8.67
C HIS A 49 -7.53 -1.87 8.34
N VAL A 50 -7.79 -2.73 9.33
CA VAL A 50 -8.62 -3.95 9.12
C VAL A 50 -10.02 -3.58 8.66
N ARG A 51 -10.64 -2.55 9.26
CA ARG A 51 -11.95 -2.06 8.85
C ARG A 51 -11.95 -1.62 7.38
N ALA A 52 -10.94 -0.86 6.95
CA ALA A 52 -10.84 -0.41 5.57
C ALA A 52 -10.66 -1.56 4.58
N VAL A 53 -9.81 -2.54 4.89
CA VAL A 53 -9.59 -3.73 4.05
C VAL A 53 -10.88 -4.55 3.93
N VAL A 54 -11.58 -4.79 5.04
CA VAL A 54 -12.85 -5.56 5.04
C VAL A 54 -13.97 -4.81 4.30
N ALA A 55 -13.98 -3.48 4.38
CA ALA A 55 -14.94 -2.65 3.63
C ALA A 55 -14.61 -2.51 2.13
N GLY A 56 -13.42 -2.98 1.69
CA GLY A 56 -12.94 -2.77 0.32
C GLY A 56 -12.54 -1.32 0.02
N ASP A 57 -12.38 -0.47 1.05
CA ASP A 57 -11.95 0.92 0.91
C ASP A 57 -10.42 0.98 0.78
N VAL A 58 -9.96 0.86 -0.47
CA VAL A 58 -8.53 0.83 -0.82
C VAL A 58 -7.82 2.13 -0.42
N ASP A 59 -8.50 3.27 -0.50
CA ASP A 59 -7.92 4.56 -0.12
C ASP A 59 -7.66 4.65 1.37
N LEU A 60 -8.66 4.29 2.17
CA LEU A 60 -8.58 4.31 3.62
C LEU A 60 -7.58 3.26 4.14
N ALA A 61 -7.54 2.07 3.53
CA ALA A 61 -6.57 1.03 3.87
C ALA A 61 -5.14 1.54 3.67
N ARG A 62 -4.88 2.19 2.53
CA ARG A 62 -3.57 2.81 2.24
C ARG A 62 -3.20 3.90 3.23
N ILE A 63 -4.14 4.77 3.63
CA ILE A 63 -3.91 5.82 4.62
C ILE A 63 -3.53 5.17 5.96
N ALA A 64 -4.35 4.24 6.46
CA ALA A 64 -4.12 3.58 7.73
C ALA A 64 -2.81 2.77 7.76
N GLY A 65 -2.44 2.13 6.64
CA GLY A 65 -1.19 1.39 6.50
C GLY A 65 0.06 2.28 6.59
N ARG A 66 -0.04 3.54 6.13
CA ARG A 66 1.04 4.53 6.31
C ARG A 66 1.18 4.95 7.77
N GLU A 67 0.08 5.16 8.48
CA GLU A 67 0.12 5.50 9.91
C GLU A 67 0.67 4.33 10.75
N LEU A 68 0.38 3.08 10.38
CA LEU A 68 1.00 1.89 10.98
C LEU A 68 2.52 1.87 10.80
N ASN A 69 3.00 2.17 9.59
CA ASN A 69 4.44 2.30 9.31
C ASN A 69 5.08 3.40 10.16
N ARG A 70 4.43 4.57 10.30
CA ARG A 70 4.91 5.66 11.18
C ARG A 70 4.90 5.27 12.66
N ALA A 71 3.95 4.42 13.08
CA ALA A 71 3.86 3.86 14.43
C ALA A 71 4.82 2.68 14.68
N GLY A 72 5.79 2.46 13.78
CA GLY A 72 6.83 1.44 13.93
C GLY A 72 6.37 0.01 13.67
N LEU A 73 5.23 -0.19 13.01
CA LEU A 73 4.85 -1.48 12.45
C LEU A 73 5.22 -1.48 10.96
N TRP A 74 6.29 -2.19 10.61
CA TRP A 74 6.66 -2.32 9.20
C TRP A 74 5.58 -3.12 8.45
N LEU A 75 4.92 -2.45 7.51
CA LEU A 75 4.02 -3.07 6.54
C LEU A 75 4.51 -2.75 5.14
N PRO A 76 4.62 -3.74 4.24
CA PRO A 76 4.93 -3.46 2.85
C PRO A 76 3.85 -2.53 2.27
N PRO A 77 4.20 -1.60 1.38
CA PRO A 77 3.22 -0.76 0.71
C PRO A 77 2.16 -1.65 0.04
N GLU A 78 0.88 -1.32 0.22
CA GLU A 78 -0.23 -2.05 -0.40
C GLU A 78 -0.60 -1.48 -1.78
N GLY A 79 -1.32 -2.28 -2.57
CA GLY A 79 -1.81 -1.87 -3.88
C GLY A 79 -0.79 -2.01 -5.02
N PRO A 80 -1.02 -1.37 -6.17
CA PRO A 80 -0.20 -1.53 -7.37
C PRO A 80 1.29 -1.23 -7.13
N LEU A 81 1.58 -0.22 -6.31
CA LEU A 81 2.96 0.17 -5.97
C LEU A 81 3.72 -0.85 -5.11
N ALA A 82 3.04 -1.83 -4.52
CA ALA A 82 3.64 -2.88 -3.69
C ALA A 82 4.71 -3.71 -4.41
N SER A 83 4.52 -3.92 -5.72
CA SER A 83 5.45 -4.70 -6.56
C SER A 83 6.66 -3.90 -7.03
N LEU A 84 6.64 -2.58 -6.82
CA LEU A 84 7.68 -1.66 -7.26
C LEU A 84 8.75 -1.48 -6.18
N THR A 85 10.00 -1.44 -6.60
CA THR A 85 11.12 -0.98 -5.78
C THR A 85 10.99 0.50 -5.46
N ALA A 86 11.67 0.99 -4.42
CA ALA A 86 11.63 2.41 -4.05
C ALA A 86 11.95 3.36 -5.22
N ARG A 87 12.95 2.99 -6.06
CA ARG A 87 13.32 3.80 -7.24
C ARG A 87 12.26 3.75 -8.34
N GLU A 88 11.62 2.60 -8.54
CA GLU A 88 10.50 2.48 -9.48
C GLU A 88 9.28 3.29 -9.01
N GLN A 89 8.98 3.32 -7.71
CA GLN A 89 7.91 4.13 -7.14
C GLN A 89 8.16 5.62 -7.34
N GLU A 90 9.40 6.09 -7.09
CA GLU A 90 9.78 7.49 -7.30
C GLU A 90 9.60 7.91 -8.76
N ILE A 91 10.09 7.10 -9.70
CA ILE A 91 9.97 7.37 -11.15
C ILE A 91 8.50 7.29 -11.59
N ALA A 92 7.73 6.31 -11.12
CA ALA A 92 6.33 6.15 -11.45
C ALA A 92 5.50 7.35 -10.97
N SER A 93 5.77 7.86 -9.76
CA SER A 93 5.08 9.02 -9.19
C SER A 93 5.35 10.31 -9.97
N LEU A 94 6.59 10.53 -10.42
CA LEU A 94 6.91 11.69 -11.26
C LEU A 94 6.28 11.57 -12.66
N ALA A 95 6.26 10.36 -13.22
CA ALA A 95 5.67 10.10 -14.53
C ALA A 95 4.14 10.23 -14.52
N SER A 96 3.46 9.73 -13.48
CA SER A 96 2.01 9.92 -13.31
C SER A 96 1.65 11.39 -13.04
N GLY A 97 2.59 12.17 -12.48
CA GLY A 97 2.51 13.64 -12.38
C GLY A 97 2.74 14.38 -13.71
N GLY A 98 2.94 13.69 -14.82
CA GLY A 98 3.11 14.28 -16.16
C GLY A 98 4.55 14.65 -16.55
N MET A 99 5.55 14.37 -15.71
CA MET A 99 6.95 14.70 -16.05
C MET A 99 7.48 13.79 -17.16
N THR A 100 8.09 14.37 -18.20
CA THR A 100 8.73 13.61 -19.30
C THR A 100 9.96 12.83 -18.81
N SER A 101 10.37 11.76 -19.51
CA SER A 101 11.57 10.98 -19.12
C SER A 101 12.82 11.84 -19.05
N ARG A 102 12.93 12.88 -19.91
CA ARG A 102 14.01 13.88 -19.87
C ARG A 102 13.98 14.73 -18.60
N ALA A 103 12.80 15.21 -18.20
CA ALA A 103 12.66 16.00 -16.97
C ALA A 103 12.93 15.15 -15.72
N ILE A 104 12.47 13.90 -15.68
CA ILE A 104 12.76 12.96 -14.60
C ILE A 104 14.26 12.66 -14.54
N ALA A 105 14.89 12.41 -15.69
CA ALA A 105 16.33 12.15 -15.79
C ALA A 105 17.15 13.31 -15.22
N GLN A 106 16.81 14.55 -15.57
CA GLN A 106 17.47 15.73 -14.99
C GLN A 106 17.22 15.84 -13.49
N ARG A 107 15.97 15.66 -13.04
CA ARG A 107 15.60 15.78 -11.61
C ARG A 107 16.32 14.76 -10.74
N LEU A 108 16.48 13.54 -11.24
CA LEU A 108 17.02 12.41 -10.48
C LEU A 108 18.50 12.13 -10.78
N THR A 109 19.16 12.98 -11.56
CA THR A 109 20.55 12.81 -12.03
C THR A 109 20.78 11.43 -12.66
N LEU A 110 19.92 11.08 -13.62
CA LEU A 110 19.95 9.83 -14.38
C LEU A 110 20.06 10.10 -15.89
N SER A 111 20.36 9.05 -16.65
CA SER A 111 20.16 9.09 -18.10
C SER A 111 18.68 8.89 -18.46
N VAL A 112 18.24 9.43 -19.61
CA VAL A 112 16.89 9.19 -20.15
C VAL A 112 16.65 7.69 -20.35
N ARG A 113 17.65 6.96 -20.87
CA ARG A 113 17.61 5.50 -21.05
C ARG A 113 17.36 4.76 -19.74
N THR A 114 17.97 5.22 -18.64
CA THR A 114 17.77 4.63 -17.32
C THR A 114 16.32 4.81 -16.87
N VAL A 115 15.77 6.02 -17.02
CA VAL A 115 14.37 6.32 -16.70
C VAL A 115 13.42 5.46 -17.53
N ASP A 116 13.64 5.37 -18.85
CA ASP A 116 12.80 4.55 -19.73
C ASP A 116 12.87 3.06 -19.36
N SER A 117 14.05 2.57 -18.97
CA SER A 117 14.22 1.19 -18.50
C SER A 117 13.49 0.92 -17.18
N HIS A 118 13.43 1.89 -16.28
CA HIS A 118 12.62 1.77 -15.06
C HIS A 118 11.13 1.82 -15.38
N LEU A 119 10.69 2.72 -16.26
CA LEU A 119 9.29 2.81 -16.69
C LEU A 119 8.83 1.52 -17.38
N ALA A 120 9.65 0.91 -18.23
CA ALA A 120 9.33 -0.38 -18.85
C ALA A 120 9.08 -1.49 -17.79
N ARG A 121 9.91 -1.54 -16.74
CA ARG A 121 9.71 -2.48 -15.63
C ARG A 121 8.46 -2.16 -14.81
N VAL A 122 8.21 -0.88 -14.54
CA VAL A 122 6.99 -0.42 -13.86
C VAL A 122 5.75 -0.86 -14.65
N PHE A 123 5.72 -0.57 -15.95
CA PHE A 123 4.61 -0.94 -16.82
C PHE A 123 4.35 -2.44 -16.82
N ALA A 124 5.41 -3.25 -16.95
CA ALA A 124 5.30 -4.71 -16.87
C ALA A 124 4.78 -5.19 -15.51
N LYS A 125 5.27 -4.62 -14.40
CA LYS A 125 4.86 -5.00 -13.04
C LYS A 125 3.42 -4.58 -12.70
N LEU A 126 2.96 -3.49 -13.27
CA LEU A 126 1.62 -2.94 -13.02
C LEU A 126 0.59 -3.40 -14.06
N GLY A 127 1.01 -4.08 -15.13
CA GLY A 127 0.11 -4.52 -16.21
C GLY A 127 -0.46 -3.36 -17.03
N VAL A 128 0.29 -2.26 -17.17
CA VAL A 128 -0.12 -1.07 -17.94
C VAL A 128 0.74 -0.88 -19.17
N HIS A 129 0.26 -0.10 -20.14
CA HIS A 129 0.95 0.09 -21.43
C HIS A 129 1.34 1.54 -21.69
N SER A 130 0.77 2.48 -20.95
CA SER A 130 1.04 3.90 -21.15
C SER A 130 1.27 4.65 -19.83
N ARG A 131 1.84 5.85 -19.95
CA ARG A 131 1.93 6.82 -18.84
C ARG A 131 0.55 7.28 -18.37
N GLU A 132 -0.43 7.25 -19.27
CA GLU A 132 -1.80 7.64 -19.00
C GLU A 132 -2.52 6.56 -18.18
N ASP A 133 -2.33 5.29 -18.54
CA ASP A 133 -2.75 4.13 -17.75
C ASP A 133 -2.10 4.15 -16.36
N LEU A 134 -0.78 4.40 -16.31
CA LEU A 134 -0.06 4.56 -15.05
C LEU A 134 -0.67 5.67 -14.18
N ALA A 135 -1.06 6.79 -14.80
CA ALA A 135 -1.69 7.88 -14.08
C ALA A 135 -3.12 7.53 -13.62
N GLY A 136 -3.87 6.73 -14.38
CA GLY A 136 -5.18 6.24 -13.98
C GLY A 136 -5.16 5.26 -12.80
N ILE A 137 -4.04 4.56 -12.58
CA ILE A 137 -3.86 3.64 -11.44
C ILE A 137 -3.33 4.37 -10.19
N LEU A 138 -2.57 5.45 -10.37
CA LEU A 138 -1.87 6.15 -9.28
C LEU A 138 -2.53 7.47 -8.81
N ARG A 139 -3.63 7.88 -9.44
CA ARG A 139 -4.46 9.02 -9.01
C ARG A 139 -5.73 8.52 -8.38
#